data_AF-A0A3M1MTK7-F1
#
_entry.id   AF-A0A3M1MTK7-F1
#
_cell.length_a   1.000
_cell.length_b   1.000
_cell.length_c   1.000
_cell.angle_alpha   90.00
_cell.angle_beta   90.00
_cell.angle_gamma   90.00
#
_symmetry.space_group_name_H-M   'P 1'
#
loop_
_entity.id
_entity.type
_entity.pdbx_description
1 polymer ?
#
loop_
_entity_poly.entity_id
_entity_poly.type
_entity_poly.pdbx_seq_one_letter_code
_entity_poly.pdbx_strand_id
1 'polypeptide(L)'
;PYRLKYKKSAIWVRVLGGKMARPKGLDTEKRRKVQASSSKVEALFPNLVINAGLPDTVARGLEYDGFIPILVKVVQEQERRIAVLERENAALRARLSELEGLQARVSALEGRISQESFSKRP
;
A
#
# COMPACT_ATOMS: atom_id res chain seq x y z
N PRO A 1 -7.24 -17.37 14.18
CA PRO A 1 -5.97 -17.50 13.42
C PRO A 1 -6.20 -17.36 11.91
N TYR A 2 -5.81 -16.21 11.35
CA TYR A 2 -6.19 -15.72 10.03
C TYR A 2 -5.53 -16.48 8.86
N ARG A 3 -6.33 -16.94 7.89
CA ARG A 3 -5.86 -17.49 6.60
C ARG A 3 -5.62 -16.32 5.62
N LEU A 4 -4.36 -15.99 5.35
CA LEU A 4 -3.97 -15.15 4.22
C LEU A 4 -4.31 -15.86 2.90
N LYS A 5 -5.28 -15.33 2.14
CA LYS A 5 -5.52 -15.71 0.74
C LYS A 5 -4.67 -14.83 -0.17
N TYR A 6 -3.50 -15.34 -0.56
CA TYR A 6 -2.72 -14.78 -1.66
C TYR A 6 -3.49 -14.98 -2.97
N LYS A 7 -3.98 -13.90 -3.60
CA LYS A 7 -4.43 -13.93 -4.99
C LYS A 7 -3.18 -13.92 -5.88
N LYS A 8 -2.94 -15.05 -6.55
CA LYS A 8 -1.86 -15.26 -7.52
C LYS A 8 -1.95 -14.22 -8.64
N SER A 9 -0.90 -13.43 -8.79
CA SER A 9 -0.59 -12.68 -9.99
C SER A 9 -0.35 -13.65 -11.14
N ALA A 10 -1.17 -13.60 -12.19
CA ALA A 10 -0.93 -14.32 -13.43
C ALA A 10 -0.35 -13.32 -14.46
N ILE A 11 0.98 -13.33 -14.55
CA ILE A 11 1.72 -12.79 -15.71
C ILE A 11 1.62 -13.86 -16.81
N TRP A 12 1.09 -13.51 -17.98
CA TRP A 12 1.30 -14.31 -19.20
C TRP A 12 1.46 -13.40 -20.42
N VAL A 13 2.63 -13.51 -21.04
CA VAL A 13 2.99 -12.89 -22.32
C VAL A 13 3.11 -13.99 -23.38
N ARG A 14 2.21 -13.90 -24.37
CA ARG A 14 2.36 -14.11 -25.83
C ARG A 14 2.45 -15.53 -26.46
N VAL A 15 1.91 -15.52 -27.69
CA VAL A 15 2.19 -16.26 -28.94
C VAL A 15 1.25 -17.44 -29.32
N LEU A 16 0.82 -17.37 -30.59
CA LEU A 16 0.24 -18.40 -31.47
C LEU A 16 -1.30 -18.52 -31.57
N GLY A 17 -1.86 -17.80 -32.54
CA GLY A 17 -2.52 -18.45 -33.70
C GLY A 17 -3.86 -19.19 -33.50
N GLY A 18 -4.44 -19.23 -32.30
CA GLY A 18 -5.75 -19.85 -32.08
C GLY A 18 -6.86 -18.81 -31.96
N LYS A 19 -7.91 -18.90 -32.80
CA LYS A 19 -9.17 -18.16 -32.60
C LYS A 19 -9.76 -18.54 -31.24
N MET A 20 -9.51 -17.74 -30.19
CA MET A 20 -10.15 -17.93 -28.90
C MET A 20 -11.62 -17.52 -28.98
N ALA A 21 -12.50 -18.48 -28.63
CA ALA A 21 -13.87 -18.18 -28.26
C ALA A 21 -13.86 -17.13 -27.15
N ARG A 22 -14.50 -15.97 -27.40
CA ARG A 22 -14.69 -14.95 -26.37
C ARG A 22 -15.45 -15.58 -25.20
N PRO A 23 -14.97 -15.49 -23.95
CA PRO A 23 -15.78 -15.87 -22.82
C PRO A 23 -17.04 -15.00 -22.82
N LYS A 24 -18.20 -15.62 -23.04
CA LYS A 24 -19.52 -15.00 -22.86
C LYS A 24 -19.71 -14.81 -21.35
N GLY A 25 -19.24 -13.67 -20.85
CA GLY A 25 -19.29 -13.36 -19.43
C GLY A 25 -18.61 -12.05 -19.04
N LEU A 26 -18.39 -11.12 -19.98
CA LEU A 26 -18.19 -9.72 -19.57
C LEU A 26 -19.57 -9.16 -19.20
N ASP A 27 -19.99 -9.50 -17.98
CA ASP A 27 -20.97 -8.69 -17.26
C ASP A 27 -20.50 -7.24 -17.35
N THR A 28 -21.41 -6.37 -17.75
CA THR A 28 -21.22 -4.92 -17.78
C THR A 28 -21.07 -4.42 -16.35
N GLU A 29 -19.87 -4.61 -15.81
CA GLU A 29 -19.43 -4.10 -14.52
C GLU A 29 -19.72 -2.60 -14.53
N LYS A 30 -20.75 -2.19 -13.78
CA LYS A 30 -21.17 -0.79 -13.66
C LYS A 30 -19.94 0.03 -13.30
N ARG A 31 -19.36 0.71 -14.28
CA ARG A 31 -18.18 1.56 -14.09
C ARG A 31 -18.56 2.62 -13.08
N ARG A 32 -18.07 2.47 -11.85
CA ARG A 32 -18.20 3.51 -10.82
C ARG A 32 -17.39 4.71 -11.30
N LYS A 33 -18.07 5.75 -11.78
CA LYS A 33 -17.44 7.03 -12.09
C LYS A 33 -17.09 7.68 -10.75
N VAL A 34 -15.81 7.72 -10.43
CA VAL A 34 -15.30 8.53 -9.33
C VAL A 34 -15.25 9.96 -9.85
N GLN A 35 -16.17 10.80 -9.41
CA GLN A 35 -16.19 12.22 -9.76
C GLN A 35 -15.87 13.05 -8.52
N ALA A 36 -14.85 13.90 -8.63
CA ALA A 36 -14.63 14.95 -7.65
C ALA A 36 -15.68 16.05 -7.85
N SER A 37 -16.27 16.53 -6.75
CA SER A 37 -17.19 17.66 -6.80
C SER A 37 -16.39 18.95 -6.99
N SER A 38 -16.76 19.76 -7.99
CA SER A 38 -16.08 21.01 -8.30
C SER A 38 -16.04 21.98 -7.12
N SER A 39 -17.09 22.02 -6.29
CA SER A 39 -17.14 22.88 -5.10
C SER A 39 -16.10 22.51 -4.04
N LYS A 40 -15.79 21.23 -3.87
CA LYS A 40 -14.74 20.77 -2.93
C LYS A 40 -13.35 21.06 -3.46
N VAL A 41 -13.16 20.94 -4.77
CA VAL A 41 -11.89 21.27 -5.42
C VAL A 41 -11.65 22.77 -5.33
N GLU A 42 -12.66 23.60 -5.58
CA GLU A 42 -12.57 25.07 -5.53
C GLU A 42 -12.02 25.58 -4.21
N ALA A 43 -12.45 24.97 -3.09
CA ALA A 43 -12.01 25.33 -1.76
C ALA A 43 -10.50 25.07 -1.50
N LEU A 44 -9.91 24.09 -2.19
CA LEU A 44 -8.50 23.69 -1.99
C LEU A 44 -7.59 24.20 -3.11
N PHE A 45 -8.10 24.22 -4.34
CA PHE A 45 -7.39 24.48 -5.58
C PHE A 45 -8.28 25.32 -6.52
N PRO A 46 -8.50 26.61 -6.20
CA PRO A 46 -9.39 27.46 -7.00
C PRO A 46 -8.90 27.61 -8.46
N ASN A 47 -7.59 27.52 -8.69
CA ASN A 47 -6.97 27.55 -10.01
C ASN A 47 -7.26 26.31 -10.87
N LEU A 48 -7.87 25.26 -10.31
CA LEU A 48 -8.28 24.06 -11.05
C LEU A 48 -9.76 24.07 -11.45
N VAL A 49 -10.48 25.16 -11.15
CA VAL A 49 -11.89 25.31 -11.52
C VAL A 49 -11.99 26.28 -12.68
N ILE A 50 -12.65 25.84 -13.74
CA ILE A 50 -12.90 26.66 -14.93
C ILE A 50 -14.37 27.04 -14.92
N ASN A 51 -14.64 28.34 -15.07
CA ASN A 51 -15.98 28.83 -15.31
C ASN A 51 -16.14 29.01 -16.82
N ALA A 52 -16.98 28.19 -17.44
CA ALA A 52 -17.26 28.25 -18.88
C ALA A 52 -18.74 28.60 -19.09
N GLY A 53 -19.02 29.58 -19.97
CA GLY A 53 -20.38 29.98 -20.32
C GLY A 53 -20.60 31.49 -20.23
N LEU A 54 -21.83 31.91 -20.54
CA LEU A 54 -22.29 33.29 -20.40
C LEU A 54 -22.61 33.59 -18.93
N PRO A 55 -22.68 34.87 -18.52
CA PRO A 55 -22.94 35.26 -17.13
C PRO A 55 -24.18 34.60 -16.51
N ASP A 56 -25.22 34.34 -17.31
CA ASP A 56 -26.48 33.75 -16.86
C ASP A 56 -26.47 32.21 -16.88
N THR A 57 -25.45 31.58 -17.45
CA THR A 57 -25.33 30.11 -17.62
C THR A 57 -23.92 29.61 -17.36
N VAL A 58 -23.27 30.10 -16.30
CA VAL A 58 -21.92 29.68 -15.94
C VAL A 58 -21.91 28.21 -15.50
N ALA A 59 -21.31 27.35 -16.32
CA ALA A 59 -21.01 25.97 -15.97
C ALA A 59 -19.64 25.91 -15.28
N ARG A 60 -19.58 25.23 -14.13
CA ARG A 60 -18.32 24.97 -13.41
C ARG A 60 -17.72 23.65 -13.88
N GLY A 61 -16.57 23.74 -14.56
CA GLY A 61 -15.74 22.61 -14.96
C GLY A 61 -14.51 22.47 -14.08
N LEU A 62 -13.79 21.35 -14.24
CA LEU A 62 -12.50 21.10 -13.62
C LEU A 62 -11.43 21.02 -14.70
N GLU A 63 -10.31 21.70 -14.48
CA GLU A 63 -9.08 21.60 -15.28
C GLU A 63 -8.31 20.36 -14.82
N TYR A 64 -8.55 19.22 -15.47
CA TYR A 64 -7.96 17.93 -15.08
C TYR A 64 -6.44 17.89 -15.25
N ASP A 65 -5.90 18.62 -16.22
CA ASP A 65 -4.46 18.63 -16.50
C ASP A 65 -3.67 19.27 -15.35
N GLY A 66 -4.26 20.25 -14.67
CA GLY A 66 -3.65 20.87 -13.49
C GLY A 66 -3.54 19.95 -12.27
N PHE A 67 -4.27 18.82 -12.23
CA PHE A 67 -4.11 17.81 -11.18
C PHE A 67 -2.90 16.91 -11.40
N ILE A 68 -2.41 16.75 -12.63
CA ILE A 68 -1.29 15.85 -12.95
C ILE A 68 -0.06 16.14 -12.07
N PRO A 69 0.46 17.38 -11.99
CA PRO A 69 1.63 17.66 -11.16
C PRO A 69 1.37 17.45 -9.66
N ILE A 70 0.13 17.65 -9.19
CA ILE A 70 -0.26 17.41 -7.79
C ILE A 70 -0.22 15.91 -7.51
N LEU A 71 -0.83 15.10 -8.38
CA LEU A 71 -0.86 13.65 -8.24
C LEU A 71 0.54 13.05 -8.30
N VAL A 72 1.41 13.53 -9.19
CA VAL A 72 2.82 13.11 -9.25
C VAL A 72 3.52 13.39 -7.91
N LYS A 73 3.36 14.59 -7.34
CA LYS A 73 3.95 14.91 -6.03
C LYS A 73 3.40 14.03 -4.91
N VAL A 74 2.10 13.73 -4.93
CA VAL A 74 1.47 12.82 -3.95
C VAL A 74 2.06 11.42 -4.05
N VAL A 75 2.21 10.89 -5.26
CA VAL A 75 2.82 9.56 -5.46
C VAL A 75 4.27 9.55 -4.97
N GLN A 76 5.07 10.55 -5.32
CA GLN A 76 6.46 10.67 -4.85
C GLN A 76 6.55 10.74 -3.32
N GLU A 77 5.65 11.49 -2.68
CA GLU A 77 5.61 11.58 -1.23
C GLU A 77 5.16 10.26 -0.58
N GLN A 78 4.23 9.54 -1.20
CA GLN A 78 3.83 8.20 -0.76
C GLN A 78 5.01 7.22 -0.88
N GLU A 79 5.75 7.22 -1.98
CA GLU A 79 6.93 6.38 -2.17
C GLU A 79 8.01 6.65 -1.12
N ARG A 80 8.27 7.93 -0.80
CA ARG A 80 9.19 8.31 0.28
C ARG A 80 8.75 7.76 1.63
N ARG A 81 7.46 7.88 1.96
CA ARG A 81 6.92 7.36 3.23
C ARG A 81 7.03 5.84 3.30
N ILE A 82 6.72 5.14 2.21
CA ILE A 82 6.89 3.69 2.12
C ILE A 82 8.35 3.32 2.37
N ALA A 83 9.30 3.98 1.71
CA ALA A 83 10.72 3.70 1.89
C ALA A 83 11.21 3.93 3.34
N VAL A 84 10.69 4.97 4.01
CA VAL A 84 10.98 5.22 5.44
C VAL A 84 10.42 4.09 6.30
N LEU A 85 9.14 3.75 6.13
CA LEU A 85 8.48 2.70 6.90
C LEU A 85 9.12 1.33 6.70
N GLU A 86 9.58 1.00 5.49
CA GLU A 86 10.30 -0.25 5.21
C GLU A 86 11.64 -0.31 5.95
N ARG A 87 12.40 0.80 5.97
CA ARG A 87 13.65 0.88 6.72
C ARG A 87 13.43 0.74 8.23
N GLU A 88 12.42 1.42 8.77
CA GLU A 88 12.06 1.32 10.17
C GLU A 88 11.64 -0.11 10.54
N ASN A 89 10.83 -0.75 9.71
CA ASN A 89 10.41 -2.13 9.93
C ASN A 89 11.60 -3.09 9.92
N ALA A 90 12.53 -2.92 8.97
CA ALA A 90 13.76 -3.72 8.91
C ALA A 90 14.63 -3.52 10.17
N ALA A 91 14.82 -2.28 10.61
CA ALA A 91 15.58 -1.98 11.82
C ALA A 91 14.93 -2.56 13.09
N LEU A 92 13.60 -2.45 13.21
CA LEU A 92 12.86 -3.02 14.33
C LEU A 92 12.93 -4.55 14.34
N ARG A 93 12.83 -5.21 13.18
CA ARG A 93 12.98 -6.67 13.08
C ARG A 93 14.38 -7.12 13.49
N ALA A 94 15.42 -6.39 13.10
CA ALA A 94 16.79 -6.70 13.50
C ALA A 94 16.95 -6.61 15.04
N ARG A 95 16.43 -5.55 15.65
CA ARG A 95 16.44 -5.38 17.12
C ARG A 95 15.67 -6.48 17.85
N LEU A 96 14.50 -6.87 17.32
CA LEU A 96 13.73 -7.98 17.90
C LEU A 96 14.52 -9.28 17.85
N SER A 97 15.14 -9.60 16.72
CA SER A 97 15.96 -10.81 16.59
C SER A 97 17.15 -10.81 17.55
N GLU A 98 17.78 -9.67 17.79
CA GLU A 98 18.86 -9.53 18.77
C GLU A 98 18.36 -9.78 20.20
N LEU A 99 17.24 -9.18 20.59
CA LEU A 99 16.63 -9.36 21.91
C LEU A 99 16.21 -10.81 22.15
N GLU A 100 15.59 -11.45 21.16
CA GLU A 100 15.23 -12.87 21.21
C GLU A 100 16.47 -13.76 21.39
N GLY A 101 17.57 -13.44 20.69
CA GLY A 101 18.85 -14.14 20.84
C GLY A 101 19.47 -13.98 22.23
N LEU A 102 19.42 -12.77 22.79
CA LEU A 102 19.88 -12.51 24.15
C LEU A 102 19.03 -13.25 25.19
N GLN A 103 17.71 -13.23 25.03
CA GLN A 103 16.79 -13.95 25.90
C GLN A 103 17.08 -15.46 25.90
N ALA A 104 17.29 -16.05 24.73
CA ALA A 104 17.65 -17.47 24.62
C ALA A 104 18.96 -17.80 25.34
N ARG A 105 19.97 -16.93 25.26
CA ARG A 105 21.25 -17.09 25.96
C ARG A 105 21.09 -17.01 27.47
N VAL A 106 20.30 -16.05 27.96
CA VAL A 106 20.00 -15.91 29.40
C VAL A 106 19.31 -17.17 29.92
N SER A 107 18.25 -17.64 29.25
CA SER A 107 17.55 -18.86 29.66
C SER A 107 18.44 -20.10 29.63
N ALA A 108 19.36 -20.21 28.66
CA ALA A 108 20.34 -21.30 28.62
C ALA A 108 21.32 -21.24 29.81
N LEU A 109 21.79 -20.05 30.19
CA LEU A 109 22.65 -19.86 31.35
C LEU A 109 21.92 -20.19 32.66
N GLU A 110 20.68 -19.74 32.82
CA GLU A 110 19.83 -20.05 33.97
C GLU A 110 19.62 -21.56 34.12
N GLY A 111 19.39 -22.28 33.01
CA GLY A 111 19.29 -23.74 32.99
C GLY A 111 20.57 -24.43 33.46
N ARG A 112 21.74 -23.97 32.99
CA ARG A 112 23.05 -24.52 33.39
C ARG A 112 23.34 -24.28 34.87
N ILE A 113 23.08 -23.07 35.36
CA ILE A 113 23.25 -22.72 36.79
C ILE A 113 22.36 -23.61 37.66
N SER A 114 21.11 -23.82 37.23
CA SER A 114 20.18 -24.70 37.94
C SER A 114 20.74 -26.13 38.02
N GLN A 115 21.21 -26.71 36.91
CA GLN A 115 21.81 -28.06 36.91
C GLN A 115 23.05 -28.18 37.81
N GLU A 116 23.96 -27.22 37.76
CA GLU A 116 25.15 -27.21 38.64
C GLU A 116 24.78 -27.13 40.13
N SER A 117 23.74 -26.36 40.47
CA SER A 117 23.26 -26.23 41.85
C SER A 117 22.63 -27.51 42.41
N PHE A 118 22.06 -28.37 41.55
CA PHE A 118 21.54 -29.68 41.95
C PHE A 118 22.64 -30.74 42.05
N SER A 119 23.67 -30.68 41.20
CA SER A 119 24.79 -31.64 41.23
C SER A 119 25.71 -31.51 42.45
N LYS A 120 25.74 -30.35 43.12
CA LYS A 120 26.63 -30.06 44.26
C LYS A 120 25.99 -30.24 45.63
N ARG A 121 24.76 -30.77 45.72
CA ARG A 121 24.16 -31.14 47.02
C ARG A 121 24.57 -32.59 47.36
N PRO A 122 25.45 -32.80 48.36
CA PRO A 122 25.84 -34.13 48.84
C PRO A 122 24.71 -34.84 49.59
#